data_AF-A0A1H0AQK9-F1
#
_entry.id   AF-A0A1H0AQK9-F1
#
_cell.length_a   1.000
_cell.length_b   1.000
_cell.length_c   1.000
_cell.angle_alpha   90.00
_cell.angle_beta   90.00
_cell.angle_gamma   90.00
#
_symmetry.space_group_name_H-M   'P 1'
#
loop_
_entity.id
_entity.type
_entity.pdbx_description
1 polymer ?
#
loop_
_entity_poly.entity_id
_entity_poly.type
_entity_poly.pdbx_seq_one_letter_code
_entity_poly.pdbx_strand_id
1 'polypeptide(L)' 'MVMSREQDYIDKPKNSSMTPNLKEMKEHGKVMEHMSTNENVKKSGKMPDPDQYEDEGAKKDK' A
#
# COMPACT_ATOMS: atom_id res chain seq x y z
N MET A 1 13.63 12.26 29.67
CA MET A 1 13.19 10.85 29.64
C MET A 1 13.23 10.44 28.17
N VAL A 2 14.27 9.70 27.76
CA VAL A 2 14.44 9.28 26.36
C VAL A 2 13.68 7.97 26.20
N MET A 3 12.50 8.04 25.57
CA MET A 3 11.75 6.83 25.20
C MET A 3 12.50 6.13 24.07
N SER A 4 12.80 4.85 24.26
CA SER A 4 13.51 4.03 23.28
C SER A 4 12.67 3.92 22.02
N ARG A 5 13.30 4.07 20.85
CA ARG A 5 12.68 4.02 19.50
C ARG A 5 11.81 2.78 19.25
N GLU A 6 12.01 1.73 20.05
CA GLU A 6 11.29 0.46 20.03
C GLU A 6 9.91 0.53 20.72
N GLN A 7 9.72 1.38 21.73
CA GLN A 7 8.43 1.47 22.46
C GLN A 7 7.35 2.25 21.70
N ASP A 8 7.71 3.12 20.75
CA ASP A 8 6.76 3.93 19.97
C ASP A 8 5.94 3.13 18.94
N TYR A 9 6.22 1.84 18.76
CA TYR A 9 5.54 0.98 17.77
C TYR A 9 4.23 0.37 18.25
N ILE A 10 3.99 0.31 19.56
CA ILE A 10 2.85 -0.45 20.12
C ILE A 10 1.54 0.35 20.10
N ASP A 11 1.60 1.68 20.18
CA ASP A 11 0.43 2.48 20.58
C ASP A 11 -0.33 3.19 19.44
N LYS A 12 0.13 3.11 18.18
CA LYS A 12 -0.58 3.69 17.03
C LYS A 12 -0.43 2.80 15.80
N PRO A 13 -1.51 2.22 15.23
CA PRO A 13 -1.44 1.72 13.87
C PRO A 13 -1.20 2.94 12.97
N LYS A 14 0.04 3.11 12.52
CA LYS A 14 0.44 4.08 11.50
C LYS A 14 -0.16 3.61 10.18
N ASN A 15 -1.45 3.79 9.99
CA ASN A 15 -1.97 3.86 8.63
C ASN A 15 -1.13 4.91 7.88
N SER A 16 -0.53 4.51 6.76
CA SER A 16 0.55 5.18 6.00
C SER A 16 2.03 4.88 6.34
N SER A 17 2.40 3.97 7.26
CA SER A 17 3.79 3.50 7.35
C SER A 17 3.99 2.12 6.73
N MET A 18 5.13 1.93 6.04
CA MET A 18 5.61 0.61 5.64
C MET A 18 5.60 -0.35 6.83
N THR A 19 5.24 -1.61 6.60
CA THR A 19 5.16 -2.63 7.66
C THR A 19 6.47 -2.69 8.46
N PRO A 20 6.41 -2.66 9.79
CA PRO A 20 7.58 -2.53 10.66
C PRO A 20 8.49 -3.76 10.69
N ASN A 21 7.98 -4.94 10.31
CA ASN A 21 8.72 -6.18 10.42
C ASN A 21 8.53 -7.11 9.20
N LEU A 22 9.51 -8.00 9.01
CA LEU A 22 9.58 -8.93 7.88
C LEU A 22 8.42 -9.93 7.87
N LYS A 23 7.91 -10.32 9.05
CA LYS A 23 6.83 -11.29 9.16
C LYS A 23 5.54 -10.71 8.56
N GLU A 24 5.18 -9.50 8.96
CA GLU A 24 4.04 -8.77 8.43
C GLU A 24 4.21 -8.49 6.93
N MET A 25 5.40 -8.07 6.49
CA MET A 25 5.69 -7.88 5.05
C MET A 25 5.37 -9.15 4.23
N LYS A 26 5.76 -10.33 4.74
CA LYS A 26 5.46 -11.62 4.08
C LYS A 26 3.97 -11.95 4.09
N GLU A 27 3.27 -11.67 5.18
CA GLU A 27 1.82 -11.92 5.28
C GLU A 27 1.05 -11.00 4.31
N HIS A 28 1.40 -9.73 4.24
CA HIS A 28 0.84 -8.79 3.26
C HIS A 28 1.15 -9.20 1.82
N GLY A 29 2.38 -9.67 1.54
CA GLY A 29 2.76 -10.17 0.21
C GLY A 29 1.88 -11.33 -0.27
N LYS A 30 1.55 -12.29 0.61
CA LYS A 30 0.66 -13.40 0.26
C LYS A 30 -0.74 -12.94 -0.15
N VAL A 31 -1.27 -11.90 0.49
CA VAL A 31 -2.57 -11.34 0.11
C VAL A 31 -2.49 -10.74 -1.29
N MET A 32 -1.41 -10.02 -1.60
CA MET A 32 -1.19 -9.44 -2.93
C MET A 32 -0.99 -10.50 -4.02
N GLU A 33 -0.33 -11.62 -3.72
CA GLU A 33 -0.13 -12.73 -4.67
C GLU A 33 -1.47 -13.31 -5.17
N HIS A 34 -2.51 -13.28 -4.34
CA HIS A 34 -3.84 -13.77 -4.70
C HIS A 34 -4.75 -12.69 -5.31
N MET A 35 -4.31 -11.43 -5.37
CA MET A 35 -5.10 -10.37 -5.99
C MET A 35 -5.08 -10.50 -7.51
N SER A 36 -6.26 -10.37 -8.12
CA SER A 36 -6.40 -10.40 -9.58
C SER A 36 -5.92 -9.08 -10.18
N THR A 37 -5.15 -9.16 -11.27
CA THR A 37 -4.79 -7.99 -12.08
C THR A 37 -6.01 -7.41 -12.79
N ASN A 38 -5.95 -6.13 -13.18
CA ASN A 38 -7.02 -5.50 -13.96
C ASN A 38 -7.37 -6.26 -15.24
N GLU A 39 -6.39 -6.90 -15.89
CA GLU A 39 -6.62 -7.78 -17.04
C GLU A 39 -7.47 -9.01 -16.70
N ASN A 40 -7.17 -9.66 -15.58
CA ASN A 40 -7.91 -10.84 -15.11
C ASN A 40 -9.34 -10.45 -14.67
N VAL A 41 -9.50 -9.30 -14.03
CA VAL A 41 -10.81 -8.76 -13.64
C VAL A 41 -11.68 -8.49 -14.88
N LYS A 42 -11.12 -7.84 -15.92
CA LYS A 42 -11.81 -7.61 -17.21
C LYS A 42 -12.26 -8.93 -17.85
N LYS A 43 -11.39 -9.95 -17.90
CA LYS A 43 -11.72 -11.27 -18.47
C LYS A 43 -12.87 -11.97 -17.72
N SER A 44 -13.03 -11.70 -16.42
CA SER A 44 -14.12 -12.24 -15.61
C SER A 44 -15.45 -11.49 -15.76
N GLY A 45 -15.52 -10.45 -16.59
CA GLY A 45 -16.72 -9.63 -16.80
C GLY A 45 -16.99 -8.62 -15.67
N LYS A 46 -16.04 -8.43 -14.76
CA LYS A 46 -16.11 -7.43 -13.68
C LYS A 46 -15.45 -6.12 -14.10
N MET A 47 -15.86 -5.03 -13.46
CA MET A 47 -15.23 -3.73 -13.66
C MET A 47 -13.92 -3.65 -12.86
N PRO A 48 -12.77 -3.43 -13.52
CA PRO A 48 -11.48 -3.25 -12.86
C PRO A 48 -11.37 -1.87 -12.21
N ASP A 49 -10.33 -1.69 -11.40
CA ASP A 49 -9.99 -0.37 -10.86
C ASP A 49 -9.52 0.57 -11.99
N PRO A 50 -9.72 1.89 -11.86
CA PRO A 50 -9.24 2.87 -12.84
C PRO A 50 -7.72 2.82 -13.01
N ASP A 51 -7.25 3.08 -14.23
CA ASP A 51 -5.83 3.23 -14.48
C ASP A 51 -5.30 4.47 -13.72
N GLN A 52 -4.26 4.27 -12.91
CA GLN A 52 -3.59 5.36 -12.20
C GLN A 52 -2.56 5.99 -13.13
N TYR A 53 -2.80 7.22 -13.56
CA TYR A 53 -1.81 8.02 -14.30
C TYR A 53 -1.05 8.92 -13.31
N GLU A 54 0.25 9.10 -13.52
CA GLU A 54 0.95 10.21 -12.88
C GLU A 54 0.35 11.51 -13.40
N ASP A 55 -0.02 12.41 -12.49
CA ASP A 55 -0.49 13.73 -12.86
C ASP A 55 0.72 14.54 -13.38
N GLU A 56 0.95 14.50 -14.70
CA GLU A 56 1.95 15.35 -15.37
C GLU A 56 1.63 16.86 -15.20
N GLY A 57 0.49 17.22 -14.59
CA GLY A 57 0.06 18.58 -14.30
C GLY A 57 0.64 19.24 -13.04
N ALA A 58 1.40 18.54 -12.19
CA ALA A 58 2.00 19.14 -10.98
C ALA A 58 3.24 20.04 -11.25
N LYS A 59 3.37 20.59 -12.46
CA LYS A 59 4.28 21.72 -12.78
C LYS A 59 3.61 22.72 -13.72
N LYS A 60 2.73 23.59 -13.21
CA LYS A 60 2.47 24.93 -13.79
C LYS A 60 2.15 25.97 -12.70
N ASP A 61 3.10 26.90 -12.55
CA ASP A 61 2.96 28.34 -12.28
C ASP A 61 2.29 28.84 -10.97
N LYS A 62 3.12 29.14 -9.95
CA LYS A 62 3.45 30.52 -9.51
C LYS A 62 4.53 30.56 -8.42
#